data_AF-A0A6P5ZMG9-F1
#
_entry.id   AF-A0A6P5ZMG9-F1
#
_cell.length_a   1.000
_cell.length_b   1.000
_cell.length_c   1.000
_cell.angle_alpha   90.00
_cell.angle_beta   90.00
_cell.angle_gamma   90.00
#
_symmetry.space_group_name_H-M   'P 1'
#
loop_
_entity.id
_entity.type
_entity.pdbx_description
1 polymer ?
#
loop_
_entity_poly.entity_id
_entity_poly.type
_entity_poly.pdbx_seq_one_letter_code
_entity_poly.pdbx_strand_id
1 'polypeptide(L)'
;LVLLLQAKPEIRSKIQETYSKMSMESGKALKELALAIKRLAKPFSADIHIENSKSAVKNLNSLVRSGLLDDEMDLLEVVRVATVASLLIDVITYTEEIAGSVLKLASMASFEAAEPTVSPEKPETRQPEIVNSYSNDANST
;
A
#
# COMPACT_ATOMS: atom_id res chain seq x y z
N LEU A 1 0.34 5.98 -26.06
CA LEU A 1 1.48 6.28 -25.17
C LEU A 1 2.80 5.89 -25.85
N VAL A 2 3.04 6.40 -27.06
CA VAL A 2 4.28 6.15 -27.81
C VAL A 2 4.90 7.51 -28.08
N LEU A 3 6.17 7.62 -27.71
CA LEU A 3 7.20 8.62 -28.06
C LEU A 3 8.02 8.86 -26.78
N LEU A 4 8.93 7.95 -26.45
CA LEU A 4 9.88 8.16 -25.35
C LEU A 4 11.32 8.22 -25.89
N LEU A 5 11.84 9.44 -25.76
CA LEU A 5 13.05 10.09 -26.27
C LEU A 5 14.34 9.66 -25.53
N GLN A 6 15.41 10.40 -25.83
CA GLN A 6 16.84 10.09 -25.78
C GLN A 6 17.50 10.28 -24.39
N ALA A 7 16.95 9.72 -23.31
CA ALA A 7 17.67 9.48 -22.05
C ALA A 7 18.16 8.03 -21.94
N LYS A 8 19.16 7.77 -21.07
CA LYS A 8 19.61 6.40 -20.77
C LYS A 8 18.42 5.54 -20.28
N PRO A 9 18.26 4.30 -20.78
CA PRO A 9 17.11 3.44 -20.46
C PRO A 9 16.86 3.22 -18.96
N GLU A 10 17.92 3.27 -18.14
CA GLU A 10 17.88 2.98 -16.71
C GLU A 10 17.17 4.07 -15.88
N ILE A 11 17.48 5.35 -16.11
CA ILE A 11 16.79 6.46 -15.43
C ILE A 11 15.31 6.46 -15.82
N ARG A 12 15.02 6.26 -17.11
CA ARG A 12 13.64 6.17 -17.61
C ARG A 12 12.85 5.04 -16.95
N SER A 13 13.46 3.85 -16.78
CA SER A 13 12.81 2.73 -16.08
C SER A 13 12.45 3.12 -14.65
N LYS A 14 13.39 3.72 -13.90
CA LYS A 14 13.17 4.14 -12.51
C LYS A 14 12.10 5.22 -12.38
N ILE A 15 12.06 6.19 -13.30
CA ILE A 15 11.01 7.20 -13.36
C ILE A 15 9.64 6.54 -13.60
N GLN A 16 9.55 5.61 -14.56
CA GLN A 16 8.31 4.91 -14.88
C GLN A 16 7.83 4.01 -13.72
N GLU A 17 8.75 3.33 -13.03
CA GLU A 17 8.44 2.57 -11.81
C GLU A 17 7.88 3.49 -10.73
N THR A 18 8.46 4.69 -10.59
CA THR A 18 7.99 5.67 -9.60
C THR A 18 6.58 6.17 -9.93
N TYR A 19 6.28 6.49 -11.19
CA TYR A 19 4.91 6.84 -11.62
C TYR A 19 3.91 5.72 -11.39
N SER A 20 4.32 4.48 -11.67
CA SER A 20 3.51 3.30 -11.43
C SER A 20 3.21 3.14 -9.94
N LYS A 21 4.20 3.39 -9.07
CA LYS A 21 4.03 3.35 -7.61
C LYS A 21 3.08 4.43 -7.10
N MET A 22 3.23 5.67 -7.57
CA MET A 22 2.32 6.79 -7.23
C MET A 22 0.88 6.45 -7.58
N SER A 23 0.66 5.97 -8.80
CA SER A 23 -0.68 5.63 -9.31
C SER A 23 -1.28 4.44 -8.56
N MET A 24 -0.47 3.40 -8.33
CA MET A 24 -0.91 2.17 -7.66
C MET A 24 -1.27 2.41 -6.19
N GLU A 25 -0.46 3.16 -5.44
CA GLU A 25 -0.78 3.46 -4.04
C GLU A 25 -2.01 4.38 -3.93
N SER A 26 -2.16 5.39 -4.79
CA SER A 26 -3.37 6.21 -4.85
C SER A 26 -4.62 5.37 -5.15
N GLY A 27 -4.52 4.44 -6.11
CA GLY A 27 -5.59 3.50 -6.43
C GLY A 27 -5.97 2.56 -5.27
N LYS A 28 -4.98 2.11 -4.49
CA LYS A 28 -5.23 1.30 -3.28
C LYS A 28 -5.97 2.12 -2.21
N ALA A 29 -5.54 3.36 -1.97
CA ALA A 29 -6.22 4.26 -1.05
C ALA A 29 -7.69 4.48 -1.47
N LEU A 30 -7.94 4.85 -2.73
CA LEU A 30 -9.30 5.06 -3.26
C LEU A 30 -10.16 3.78 -3.16
N LYS A 31 -9.59 2.61 -3.48
CA LYS A 31 -10.29 1.33 -3.35
C LYS A 31 -10.71 1.07 -1.91
N GLU A 32 -9.82 1.35 -0.96
CA GLU A 32 -10.11 1.14 0.44
C GLU A 32 -11.18 2.09 0.96
N LEU A 33 -11.09 3.39 0.62
CA LEU A 33 -12.11 4.39 0.96
C LEU A 33 -13.48 3.99 0.41
N ALA A 34 -13.54 3.48 -0.83
CA ALA A 34 -14.77 2.96 -1.41
C ALA A 34 -15.33 1.75 -0.63
N LEU A 35 -14.45 0.83 -0.18
CA LEU A 35 -14.85 -0.31 0.65
C LEU A 35 -15.34 0.13 2.04
N ALA A 36 -14.71 1.13 2.65
CA ALA A 36 -15.10 1.71 3.92
C ALA A 36 -16.53 2.25 3.85
N ILE A 37 -16.83 3.08 2.84
CA ILE A 37 -18.19 3.58 2.58
C ILE A 37 -19.18 2.42 2.37
N LYS A 38 -18.84 1.46 1.49
CA LYS A 38 -19.73 0.34 1.16
C LYS A 38 -20.08 -0.52 2.37
N ARG A 39 -19.14 -0.68 3.30
CA ARG A 39 -19.29 -1.48 4.51
C ARG A 39 -19.82 -0.67 5.69
N LEU A 40 -19.96 0.66 5.55
CA LEU A 40 -20.25 1.59 6.65
C LEU A 40 -19.25 1.41 7.82
N ALA A 41 -17.99 1.15 7.46
CA ALA A 41 -16.91 0.92 8.41
C ALA A 41 -15.80 1.96 8.21
N LYS A 42 -15.04 2.26 9.26
CA LYS A 42 -13.91 3.20 9.18
C LYS A 42 -12.81 2.66 8.25
N PRO A 43 -12.18 3.51 7.42
CA PRO A 43 -10.98 3.14 6.68
C PRO A 43 -9.82 2.84 7.65
N PHE A 44 -8.90 1.95 7.28
CA PHE A 44 -7.85 1.43 8.15
C PHE A 44 -6.42 1.71 7.64
N SER A 45 -6.18 1.49 6.35
CA SER A 45 -4.88 1.63 5.66
C SER A 45 -4.86 2.72 4.57
N ALA A 46 -5.94 3.48 4.37
CA ALA A 46 -6.00 4.49 3.30
C ALA A 46 -4.88 5.54 3.45
N ASP A 47 -4.63 5.98 4.68
CA ASP A 47 -3.56 6.93 5.01
C ASP A 47 -2.16 6.34 4.72
N ILE A 48 -1.96 5.04 4.97
CA ILE A 48 -0.69 4.35 4.67
C ILE A 48 -0.42 4.40 3.16
N HIS A 49 -1.44 4.14 2.35
CA HIS A 49 -1.33 4.20 0.90
C HIS A 49 -1.08 5.64 0.40
N ILE A 50 -1.73 6.64 1.00
CA ILE A 50 -1.49 8.06 0.70
C ILE A 50 -0.04 8.44 1.03
N GLU A 51 0.46 8.11 2.21
CA GLU A 51 1.84 8.41 2.59
C GLU A 51 2.87 7.68 1.71
N ASN A 52 2.60 6.43 1.31
CA ASN A 52 3.42 5.73 0.34
C ASN A 52 3.47 6.44 -1.02
N SER A 53 2.34 6.99 -1.48
CA SER A 53 2.29 7.76 -2.72
C SER A 53 3.09 9.07 -2.63
N LYS A 54 3.02 9.79 -1.50
CA LYS A 54 3.84 10.98 -1.22
C LYS A 54 5.32 10.64 -1.11
N SER A 55 5.67 9.49 -0.56
CA SER A 55 7.05 8.99 -0.53
C SER A 55 7.59 8.75 -1.95
N ALA A 56 6.76 8.21 -2.85
CA ALA A 56 7.13 8.04 -4.25
C ALA A 56 7.39 9.39 -4.96
N VAL A 57 6.67 10.47 -4.63
CA VAL A 57 6.99 11.83 -5.12
C VAL A 57 8.39 12.26 -4.71
N LYS A 58 8.79 12.01 -3.46
CA LYS A 58 10.14 12.36 -2.97
C LYS A 58 11.21 11.59 -3.74
N ASN A 59 10.97 10.31 -4.01
CA ASN A 59 11.87 9.47 -4.82
C ASN A 59 11.98 10.00 -6.26
N LEU A 60 10.86 10.39 -6.88
CA LEU A 60 10.86 10.98 -8.21
C LEU A 60 11.71 12.25 -8.25
N ASN A 61 11.51 13.16 -7.29
CA ASN A 61 12.28 14.40 -7.21
C ASN A 61 13.78 14.14 -7.08
N SER A 62 14.18 13.11 -6.34
CA SER A 62 15.59 12.70 -6.24
C SER A 62 16.12 12.19 -7.59
N LEU A 63 15.37 11.34 -8.28
CA LEU A 63 15.76 10.77 -9.57
C LEU A 63 15.88 11.83 -10.67
N VAL A 64 14.93 12.76 -10.74
CA VAL A 64 14.95 13.85 -11.72
C VAL A 64 16.12 14.79 -11.45
N ARG A 65 16.41 15.11 -10.19
CA ARG A 65 17.59 15.92 -9.83
C ARG A 65 18.90 15.24 -10.20
N SER A 66 19.05 13.93 -9.94
CA SER A 66 20.27 13.22 -10.33
C SER A 66 20.43 13.16 -11.85
N GLY A 67 19.36 12.82 -12.59
CA GLY A 67 19.41 12.75 -14.05
C GLY A 67 19.70 14.10 -14.72
N LEU A 68 19.23 15.20 -14.13
CA LEU A 68 19.52 16.55 -14.63
C LEU A 68 20.97 16.98 -14.35
N LEU A 69 21.54 16.62 -13.19
CA LEU A 69 22.93 16.96 -12.84
C LEU A 69 23.96 16.17 -13.67
N ASP A 70 23.59 14.96 -14.11
CA ASP A 70 24.43 14.10 -14.93
C ASP A 70 24.26 14.36 -16.45
N ASP A 71 23.58 15.45 -16.83
CA ASP A 71 23.24 15.85 -18.22
C ASP A 71 22.54 14.72 -19.03
N GLU A 72 21.82 13.83 -18.35
CA GLU A 72 21.22 12.63 -18.96
C GLU A 72 19.81 12.84 -19.54
N MET A 73 19.21 14.02 -19.33
CA MET A 73 17.85 14.36 -19.78
C MET A 73 17.82 15.63 -20.63
N ASP A 74 17.19 15.56 -21.81
CA ASP A 74 16.92 16.75 -22.61
C ASP A 74 15.73 17.58 -22.05
N LEU A 75 15.65 18.86 -22.42
CA LEU A 75 14.62 19.79 -21.94
C LEU A 75 13.19 19.28 -22.21
N LEU A 76 12.95 18.67 -23.37
CA LEU A 76 11.62 18.18 -23.76
C LEU A 76 11.21 16.99 -22.89
N GLU A 77 12.16 16.13 -22.54
CA GLU A 77 11.94 15.02 -21.61
C GLU A 77 11.67 15.52 -20.20
N VAL A 78 12.41 16.53 -19.73
CA VAL A 78 12.15 17.18 -18.43
C VAL A 78 10.73 17.74 -18.38
N VAL A 79 10.27 18.42 -19.44
CA VAL A 79 8.89 18.95 -19.52
C VAL A 79 7.87 17.82 -19.45
N ARG A 80 8.08 16.70 -20.15
CA ARG A 80 7.17 15.55 -20.12
C ARG A 80 7.13 14.88 -18.76
N VAL A 81 8.28 14.68 -18.14
CA VAL A 81 8.40 14.12 -16.78
C VAL A 81 7.68 15.02 -15.80
N ALA A 82 7.96 16.33 -15.80
CA ALA A 82 7.29 17.29 -14.93
C ALA A 82 5.76 17.34 -15.13
N THR A 83 5.29 17.23 -16.37
CA THR A 83 3.85 17.23 -16.68
C THR A 83 3.16 16.00 -16.09
N VAL A 84 3.70 14.80 -16.32
CA VAL A 84 3.13 13.55 -15.78
C VAL A 84 3.21 13.56 -14.25
N ALA A 85 4.32 14.02 -13.68
CA ALA A 85 4.50 14.14 -12.25
C ALA A 85 3.45 15.06 -11.62
N SER A 86 3.20 16.23 -12.22
CA SER A 86 2.22 17.20 -11.72
C SER A 86 0.82 16.61 -11.68
N LEU A 87 0.39 15.95 -12.77
CA LEU A 87 -0.91 15.27 -12.82
C LEU A 87 -1.05 14.18 -11.76
N LEU A 88 0.00 13.39 -11.53
CA LEU A 88 -0.04 12.34 -10.51
C LEU A 88 0.02 12.91 -9.09
N ILE A 89 0.68 14.05 -8.88
CA ILE A 89 0.63 14.79 -7.61
C ILE A 89 -0.80 15.30 -7.36
N ASP A 90 -1.46 15.86 -8.37
CA ASP A 90 -2.86 16.29 -8.26
C ASP A 90 -3.76 15.11 -7.87
N VAL A 91 -3.57 13.93 -8.49
CA VAL A 91 -4.31 12.70 -8.13
C VAL A 91 -4.10 12.32 -6.66
N ILE A 92 -2.87 12.43 -6.14
CA ILE A 92 -2.57 12.16 -4.73
C ILE A 92 -3.30 13.17 -3.83
N THR A 93 -3.24 14.46 -4.17
CA THR A 93 -3.93 15.53 -3.44
C THR A 93 -5.43 15.30 -3.39
N TYR A 94 -6.08 15.02 -4.53
CA TYR A 94 -7.51 14.71 -4.54
C TYR A 94 -7.84 13.43 -3.76
N THR A 95 -6.95 12.43 -3.77
CA THR A 95 -7.12 11.21 -2.97
C THR A 95 -7.11 11.53 -1.48
N GLU A 96 -6.24 12.41 -1.02
CA GLU A 96 -6.16 12.89 0.37
C GLU A 96 -7.41 13.70 0.77
N GLU A 97 -7.89 14.59 -0.10
CA GLU A 97 -9.12 15.35 0.13
C GLU A 97 -10.37 14.44 0.21
N ILE A 98 -10.43 13.43 -0.66
CA ILE A 98 -11.47 12.39 -0.60
C ILE A 98 -11.37 11.63 0.72
N ALA A 99 -10.16 11.23 1.15
CA ALA A 99 -9.96 10.53 2.42
C ALA A 99 -10.48 11.36 3.61
N GLY A 100 -10.15 12.65 3.66
CA GLY A 100 -10.66 13.57 4.68
C GLY A 100 -12.18 13.68 4.66
N SER A 101 -12.78 13.73 3.46
CA SER A 101 -14.24 13.76 3.29
C SER A 101 -14.92 12.47 3.76
N VAL A 102 -14.33 11.31 3.45
CA VAL A 102 -14.83 10.00 3.89
C VAL A 102 -14.69 9.83 5.40
N LEU A 103 -13.59 10.28 6.00
CA LEU A 103 -13.41 10.26 7.45
C LEU A 103 -14.46 11.13 8.16
N LYS A 104 -14.74 12.32 7.62
CA LYS A 104 -15.81 13.20 8.11
C LYS A 104 -17.18 12.53 8.00
N LEU A 105 -17.49 11.93 6.84
CA LEU A 105 -18.73 11.17 6.63
C LEU A 105 -18.85 10.02 7.65
N ALA A 106 -17.80 9.22 7.81
CA ALA A 106 -17.76 8.09 8.73
C ALA A 106 -18.04 8.53 10.17
N SER A 107 -17.51 9.69 10.59
CA SER A 107 -17.80 10.26 11.91
C SER A 107 -19.26 10.68 12.05
N MET A 108 -19.84 11.33 11.04
CA MET A 108 -21.22 11.84 11.07
C MET A 108 -22.25 10.72 11.01
N ALA A 109 -21.96 9.65 10.27
CA ALA A 109 -22.82 8.49 10.10
C ALA A 109 -22.51 7.36 11.11
N SER A 110 -21.65 7.62 12.10
CA SER A 110 -21.27 6.66 13.15
C SER A 110 -20.81 5.30 12.60
N PHE A 111 -19.97 5.31 11.56
CA PHE A 111 -19.38 4.09 11.00
C PHE A 111 -18.65 3.30 12.08
N GLU A 112 -18.84 1.99 12.06
CA GLU A 112 -18.21 1.09 13.02
C GLU A 112 -16.71 0.98 12.75
N ALA A 113 -15.93 0.76 13.80
CA ALA A 113 -14.54 0.38 13.60
C ALA A 113 -14.51 -0.97 12.89
N ALA A 114 -13.71 -1.10 11.85
CA ALA A 114 -13.50 -2.41 11.24
C ALA A 114 -12.81 -3.32 12.27
N GLU A 115 -13.52 -4.35 12.75
CA GLU A 115 -12.93 -5.42 13.54
C GLU A 115 -11.77 -6.02 12.73
N PRO A 116 -10.54 -6.06 13.25
CA PRO A 116 -9.49 -6.84 12.61
C PRO A 116 -9.96 -8.29 12.68
N THR A 117 -10.28 -8.90 11.54
CA THR A 117 -10.64 -10.32 11.46
C THR A 117 -9.42 -11.15 11.87
N VAL A 118 -9.23 -11.32 13.17
CA VAL A 118 -8.43 -12.41 13.74
C VAL A 118 -9.38 -13.59 13.74
N SER A 119 -9.30 -14.42 12.71
CA SER A 119 -9.97 -15.72 12.73
C SER A 119 -9.44 -16.49 13.94
N PRO A 120 -10.25 -16.89 14.94
CA PRO A 120 -9.75 -17.70 16.02
C PRO A 120 -9.42 -19.08 15.45
N GLU A 121 -8.14 -19.37 15.33
CA GLU A 121 -7.65 -20.72 15.08
C GLU A 121 -8.08 -21.57 16.29
N LYS A 122 -8.98 -22.51 16.03
CA LYS A 122 -9.51 -23.44 17.03
C LYS A 122 -8.33 -24.25 17.62
N PRO A 123 -8.11 -24.29 18.94
CA PRO A 123 -7.04 -25.11 19.50
C PRO A 123 -7.39 -26.59 19.30
N GLU A 124 -6.59 -27.30 18.51
CA GLU A 124 -6.58 -28.76 18.51
C GLU A 124 -5.99 -29.25 19.84
N THR A 125 -6.85 -29.79 20.70
CA THR A 125 -6.47 -30.52 21.90
C THR A 125 -5.68 -31.77 21.52
N ARG A 126 -4.34 -31.70 21.60
CA ARG A 126 -3.51 -32.91 21.69
C ARG A 126 -3.38 -33.30 23.15
N GLN A 127 -4.02 -34.39 23.55
CA GLN A 127 -3.74 -35.06 24.82
C GLN A 127 -2.39 -35.78 24.71
N PRO A 128 -1.51 -35.71 25.73
CA PRO A 128 -0.35 -36.58 25.78
C PRO A 128 -0.73 -38.00 26.23
N GLU A 129 -0.32 -39.00 25.46
CA GLU A 129 -0.29 -40.41 25.84
C GLU A 129 0.52 -40.59 27.14
N ILE A 130 -0.14 -41.09 28.18
CA ILE A 130 0.54 -41.53 29.40
C ILE A 130 1.05 -42.95 29.14
N VAL A 131 2.33 -43.08 28.81
CA VAL A 131 3.03 -44.37 28.86
C VAL A 131 3.27 -44.70 30.33
N ASN A 132 2.41 -45.52 30.92
CA ASN A 132 2.68 -46.18 32.19
C ASN A 132 3.39 -47.50 31.92
N SER A 133 4.71 -47.49 32.04
CA SER A 133 5.50 -48.69 32.30
C SER A 133 5.58 -48.91 33.80
N TYR A 134 5.02 -50.00 34.34
CA TYR A 134 5.62 -50.79 35.43
C TYR A 134 4.90 -52.15 35.51
N SER A 135 5.66 -53.21 35.19
CA SER A 135 5.37 -54.60 35.53
C SER A 135 5.42 -54.79 37.06
N ASN A 136 4.63 -55.74 37.57
CA ASN A 136 5.12 -56.80 38.45
C ASN A 136 4.07 -57.90 38.61
N ASP A 137 4.56 -59.13 38.51
CA ASP A 137 3.85 -60.40 38.56
C ASP A 137 3.41 -60.83 39.98
N ALA A 138 2.50 -61.82 40.00
CA ALA A 138 2.10 -62.74 41.09
C ALA A 138 1.27 -62.13 42.25
N ASN A 139 0.21 -62.78 42.78
CA ASN A 139 0.04 -64.20 43.08
C ASN A 139 -1.44 -64.56 43.41
N SER A 140 -1.83 -65.80 43.12
CA SER A 140 -2.81 -66.68 43.83
C SER A 140 -4.32 -66.34 43.88
N THR A 141 -5.18 -67.16 43.28
CA THR A 141 -5.92 -68.28 43.91
C THR A 141 -6.53 -69.18 42.83
#